data_AF-A0A7S3RDG2-F1
#
_entry.id   AF-A0A7S3RDG2-F1
#
_cell.length_a   1.000
_cell.length_b   1.000
_cell.length_c   1.000
_cell.angle_alpha   90.00
_cell.angle_beta   90.00
_cell.angle_gamma   90.00
#
_symmetry.space_group_name_H-M   'P 1'
#
loop_
_entity.id
_entity.type
_entity.pdbx_description
1 polymer ?
#
loop_
_entity_poly.entity_id
_entity_poly.type
_entity_poly.pdbx_seq_one_letter_code
_entity_poly.pdbx_strand_id
1 'polypeptide(L)'
;LGPAFVKIAQVWASRPDVLPEPYIKELEKLLEQVRPFGKDLALETLNRNMTTGGGPEKYFDDMSAFEKPIAAASVGQVYKAKVKGKTVAVKVQRPDVREQVTLDLYVIREFGIIGSFLPFERYAAQSRSLVD
;
A
#
# COMPACT_ATOMS: atom_id res chain seq x y z
N LEU A 1 16.17 1.16 6.62
CA LEU A 1 15.90 -0.07 5.85
C LEU A 1 15.16 0.35 4.58
N GLY A 2 15.67 -0.02 3.40
CA GLY A 2 15.12 0.44 2.12
C GLY A 2 13.80 -0.24 1.73
N PRO A 3 13.16 0.19 0.61
CA PRO A 3 11.88 -0.34 0.14
C PRO A 3 11.84 -1.87 -0.04
N ALA A 4 12.96 -2.48 -0.42
CA ALA A 4 13.07 -3.93 -0.58
C ALA A 4 12.88 -4.71 0.74
N PHE A 5 13.42 -4.20 1.86
CA PHE A 5 13.27 -4.85 3.17
C PHE A 5 11.81 -4.85 3.64
N VAL A 6 11.08 -3.76 3.38
CA VAL A 6 9.65 -3.65 3.70
C VAL A 6 8.84 -4.68 2.90
N LYS A 7 9.16 -4.89 1.61
CA LYS A 7 8.46 -5.87 0.77
C LYS A 7 8.76 -7.31 1.16
N ILE A 8 10.02 -7.62 1.51
CA ILE A 8 10.37 -8.95 2.02
C ILE A 8 9.65 -9.22 3.35
N ALA A 9 9.59 -8.23 4.24
CA ALA A 9 8.84 -8.30 5.48
C ALA A 9 7.34 -8.55 5.24
N GLN A 10 6.72 -7.91 4.23
CA GLN A 10 5.33 -8.17 3.85
C GLN A 10 5.10 -9.61 3.38
N VAL A 11 6.01 -10.16 2.57
CA VAL A 11 5.93 -11.54 2.10
C VAL A 11 6.03 -12.52 3.28
N TRP A 12 6.98 -12.31 4.19
CA TRP A 12 7.16 -13.21 5.35
C TRP A 12 6.07 -13.05 6.40
N ALA A 13 5.55 -11.85 6.64
CA ALA A 13 4.44 -11.63 7.55
C ALA A 13 3.14 -12.32 7.07
N SER A 14 2.95 -12.45 5.74
CA SER A 14 1.81 -13.20 5.18
C SER A 14 1.92 -14.74 5.30
N ARG A 15 3.07 -15.24 5.78
CA ARG A 15 3.45 -16.65 5.83
C ARG A 15 3.67 -17.10 7.29
N PRO A 16 2.59 -17.44 8.03
CA PRO A 16 2.70 -17.85 9.43
C PRO A 16 3.45 -19.17 9.65
N ASP A 17 3.73 -19.90 8.58
CA ASP A 17 4.60 -21.08 8.53
C ASP A 17 6.11 -20.75 8.59
N VAL A 18 6.50 -19.50 8.34
CA VAL A 18 7.91 -19.09 8.21
C VAL A 18 8.46 -18.42 9.47
N LEU A 19 7.61 -17.75 10.25
CA LEU A 19 8.02 -17.02 11.46
C LEU A 19 7.10 -17.35 12.64
N PRO A 20 7.62 -17.47 13.87
CA PRO A 20 6.79 -17.61 15.06
C PRO A 20 5.87 -16.41 15.28
N GLU A 21 4.67 -16.65 15.83
CA GLU A 21 3.60 -15.65 16.04
C GLU A 21 4.07 -14.30 16.67
N PRO A 22 4.99 -14.27 17.66
CA PRO A 22 5.47 -13.01 18.22
C PRO A 22 6.20 -12.11 17.21
N TYR A 23 6.93 -12.71 16.26
CA TYR A 23 7.65 -11.97 15.23
C TYR A 23 6.71 -11.43 14.16
N ILE A 24 5.65 -12.18 13.80
CA ILE A 24 4.63 -11.73 12.85
C ILE A 24 3.93 -10.49 13.39
N LYS A 25 3.51 -10.51 14.67
CA LYS A 25 2.85 -9.36 15.30
C LYS A 25 3.71 -8.09 15.32
N GLU A 26 5.02 -8.23 15.55
CA GLU A 26 5.93 -7.08 15.49
C GLU A 26 6.20 -6.60 14.06
N LEU A 27 6.26 -7.52 13.08
CA LEU A 27 6.35 -7.16 11.67
C LEU A 27 5.09 -6.47 11.17
N GLU A 28 3.90 -6.95 11.55
CA GLU A 28 2.62 -6.33 11.22
C GLU A 28 2.57 -4.88 11.71
N LYS A 29 2.94 -4.60 12.97
CA LYS A 29 3.03 -3.22 13.49
C LYS A 29 3.95 -2.33 12.66
N LEU A 30 5.06 -2.89 12.17
CA LEU A 30 6.04 -2.18 11.36
C LEU A 30 5.53 -1.93 9.92
N LEU A 31 4.67 -2.79 9.41
CA LEU A 31 4.03 -2.71 8.09
C LEU A 31 2.74 -1.87 8.08
N GLU A 32 2.06 -1.78 9.22
CA GLU A 32 0.74 -1.14 9.35
C GLU A 32 0.81 0.39 9.39
N GLN A 33 1.99 0.97 9.65
CA GLN A 33 2.15 2.43 9.72
C GLN A 33 2.45 3.07 8.37
N VAL A 34 1.44 3.13 7.50
CA VAL A 34 1.57 3.95 6.28
C VAL A 34 1.34 5.43 6.63
N ARG A 35 2.44 6.16 6.83
CA ARG A 35 2.39 7.60 7.13
C ARG A 35 1.69 8.39 6.01
N PRO A 36 0.76 9.31 6.35
CA PRO A 36 0.24 10.28 5.39
C PRO A 36 1.35 11.07 4.71
N PHE A 37 1.13 11.46 3.47
CA PHE A 37 1.99 12.41 2.78
C PHE A 37 1.44 13.84 2.94
N GLY A 38 2.34 14.82 2.79
CA GLY A 38 2.05 16.23 3.08
C GLY A 38 0.91 16.80 2.25
N LYS A 39 0.20 17.78 2.84
CA LYS A 39 -0.95 18.48 2.22
C LYS A 39 -0.59 19.04 0.84
N ASP A 40 0.54 19.71 0.71
CA ASP A 40 0.92 20.39 -0.54
C ASP A 40 1.08 19.38 -1.68
N LEU A 41 1.73 18.25 -1.39
CA LEU A 41 1.90 17.16 -2.34
C LEU A 41 0.56 16.48 -2.71
N ALA A 42 -0.38 16.40 -1.76
CA ALA A 42 -1.74 15.92 -2.01
C ALA A 42 -2.54 16.85 -2.89
N LEU A 43 -2.48 18.16 -2.65
CA LEU A 43 -3.16 19.16 -3.47
C LEU A 43 -2.53 19.25 -4.87
N GLU A 44 -1.21 19.17 -4.98
CA GLU A 44 -0.51 19.12 -6.27
C GLU A 44 -0.93 17.87 -7.07
N THR A 45 -0.95 16.70 -6.42
CA THR A 45 -1.35 15.45 -7.07
C THR A 45 -2.81 15.49 -7.50
N LEU A 46 -3.68 16.04 -6.66
CA LEU A 46 -5.09 16.23 -6.97
C LEU A 46 -5.26 17.16 -8.17
N ASN A 47 -4.58 18.32 -8.17
CA ASN A 47 -4.63 19.29 -9.25
C ASN A 47 -4.13 18.70 -10.58
N ARG A 48 -3.00 17.97 -10.55
CA ARG A 48 -2.46 17.28 -11.73
C ARG A 48 -3.42 16.24 -12.32
N ASN A 49 -4.22 15.59 -11.47
CA ASN A 49 -5.16 14.56 -11.90
C ASN A 49 -6.51 15.12 -12.35
N MET A 50 -6.80 16.40 -12.13
CA MET A 50 -8.04 17.05 -12.55
C MET A 50 -7.94 17.54 -14.00
N THR A 51 -8.77 17.00 -14.88
CA THR A 51 -8.77 17.34 -16.32
C THR A 51 -9.65 18.54 -16.67
N THR A 52 -10.48 19.01 -15.74
CA THR A 52 -11.53 20.00 -15.97
C THR A 52 -11.11 21.46 -15.76
N GLY A 53 -9.86 21.69 -15.35
CA GLY A 53 -9.25 23.02 -15.19
C GLY A 53 -9.79 23.85 -14.00
N GLY A 54 -8.96 24.76 -13.48
CA GLY A 54 -9.35 25.72 -12.43
C GLY A 54 -9.12 25.29 -10.97
N GLY A 55 -8.25 24.30 -10.75
CA GLY A 55 -7.77 23.90 -9.43
C GLY A 55 -8.80 23.21 -8.52
N PRO A 56 -8.37 22.51 -7.47
CA PRO A 56 -9.27 21.84 -6.52
C PRO A 56 -10.28 22.79 -5.85
N GLU A 57 -9.89 24.04 -5.61
CA GLU A 57 -10.67 25.09 -4.96
C GLU A 57 -12.00 25.40 -5.65
N LYS A 58 -12.12 25.10 -6.95
CA LYS A 58 -13.36 25.30 -7.72
C LYS A 58 -14.40 24.19 -7.48
N TYR A 59 -13.97 23.04 -6.99
CA TYR A 59 -14.80 21.84 -6.88
C TYR A 59 -15.18 21.49 -5.45
N PHE A 60 -14.34 21.85 -4.48
CA PHE A 60 -14.59 21.56 -3.07
C PHE A 60 -15.08 22.80 -2.34
N ASP A 61 -16.09 22.61 -1.51
CA ASP A 61 -16.73 23.71 -0.75
C ASP A 61 -15.80 24.26 0.35
N ASP A 62 -14.84 23.45 0.80
CA ASP A 62 -13.92 23.78 1.88
C ASP A 62 -12.57 23.08 1.67
N MET A 63 -11.51 23.88 1.52
CA MET A 63 -10.14 23.40 1.31
C MET A 63 -9.45 22.97 2.61
N SER A 64 -9.96 23.35 3.79
CA SER A 64 -9.45 22.87 5.08
C SER A 64 -9.65 21.37 5.25
N ALA A 65 -10.59 20.78 4.50
CA ALA A 65 -10.81 19.33 4.41
C ALA A 65 -9.56 18.53 4.02
N PHE A 66 -8.56 19.17 3.39
CA PHE A 66 -7.32 18.53 2.96
C PHE A 66 -6.15 18.69 3.95
N GLU A 67 -6.36 19.31 5.12
CA GLU A 67 -5.30 19.47 6.12
C GLU A 67 -4.87 18.16 6.76
N LYS A 68 -5.83 17.29 7.07
CA LYS A 68 -5.57 15.99 7.68
C LYS A 68 -6.40 14.91 6.98
N PRO A 69 -5.77 13.86 6.44
CA PRO A 69 -6.52 12.73 5.90
C PRO A 69 -7.18 11.95 7.03
N ILE A 70 -8.35 11.40 6.75
CA ILE A 70 -9.07 10.51 7.66
C ILE A 70 -8.47 9.09 7.67
N ALA A 71 -7.76 8.72 6.60
CA ALA A 71 -7.09 7.43 6.46
C ALA A 71 -5.93 7.54 5.47
N ALA A 72 -4.87 6.74 5.69
CA ALA A 72 -3.77 6.58 4.75
C ALA A 72 -3.55 5.09 4.48
N ALA A 73 -3.23 4.77 3.23
CA ALA A 73 -2.97 3.42 2.75
C ALA A 73 -1.75 3.43 1.81
N SER A 74 -1.31 2.23 1.43
CA SER A 74 -0.16 2.02 0.55
C SER A 74 -0.28 2.76 -0.80
N VAL A 75 -1.48 2.83 -1.37
CA VAL A 75 -1.72 3.40 -2.71
C VAL A 75 -2.16 4.88 -2.68
N GLY A 76 -2.55 5.41 -1.51
CA GLY A 76 -3.12 6.76 -1.41
C GLY A 76 -3.64 7.10 -0.02
N GLN A 77 -4.20 8.28 0.13
CA GLN A 77 -4.87 8.73 1.36
C GLN A 77 -6.26 9.29 1.08
N VAL A 78 -7.14 9.24 2.08
CA VAL A 78 -8.55 9.60 1.95
C VAL A 78 -8.85 10.83 2.79
N TYR A 79 -9.61 11.75 2.22
CA TYR A 79 -10.11 12.96 2.87
C TYR A 79 -11.62 12.97 2.90
N LYS A 80 -12.20 13.59 3.93
CA LYS A 80 -13.62 13.85 4.02
C LYS A 80 -13.87 15.30 3.60
N ALA A 81 -14.36 15.50 2.38
CA ALA A 81 -14.61 16.83 1.83
C ALA A 81 -16.10 17.05 1.57
N LYS A 82 -16.46 18.28 1.16
CA LYS A 82 -17.80 18.62 0.68
C LYS A 82 -17.74 19.16 -0.74
N VAL A 83 -18.72 18.77 -1.54
CA VAL A 83 -18.90 19.24 -2.92
C VAL A 83 -20.38 19.57 -3.10
N LYS A 84 -20.71 20.84 -3.37
CA LYS A 84 -22.09 21.32 -3.55
C LYS A 84 -23.00 20.90 -2.38
N GLY A 85 -22.49 21.02 -1.16
CA GLY A 85 -23.19 20.66 0.09
C GLY A 85 -23.21 19.16 0.41
N LYS A 86 -22.74 18.29 -0.49
CA LYS A 86 -22.72 16.83 -0.26
C LYS A 86 -21.38 16.39 0.31
N THR A 87 -21.42 15.57 1.36
CA THR A 87 -20.20 14.96 1.92
C THR A 87 -19.68 13.88 0.99
N VAL A 88 -18.39 13.93 0.66
CA VAL A 88 -17.72 12.98 -0.24
C VAL A 88 -16.41 12.50 0.36
N ALA A 89 -16.02 11.27 0.02
CA ALA A 89 -14.69 10.74 0.30
C ALA A 89 -13.79 11.01 -0.91
N VAL A 90 -12.70 11.75 -0.71
CA VAL A 90 -11.74 12.09 -1.76
C VAL A 90 -10.49 11.25 -1.54
N LYS A 91 -10.26 10.27 -2.42
CA LYS A 91 -9.04 9.45 -2.40
C LYS A 91 -7.98 10.10 -3.29
N VAL A 92 -6.89 10.54 -2.68
CA VAL A 92 -5.73 11.09 -3.39
C VAL A 92 -4.68 9.99 -3.49
N GLN A 93 -4.31 9.66 -4.72
CA GLN A 93 -3.28 8.66 -5.01
C GLN A 93 -1.91 9.16 -4.55
N ARG A 94 -1.03 8.27 -4.07
CA ARG A 94 0.36 8.64 -3.79
C ARG A 94 1.10 9.03 -5.08
N PRO A 95 1.97 10.05 -5.06
CA PRO A 95 2.72 10.46 -6.26
C PRO A 95 3.63 9.35 -6.81
N ASP A 96 4.21 8.56 -5.92
CA ASP A 96 5.19 7.49 -6.18
C ASP A 96 4.56 6.10 -6.36
N VAL A 97 3.24 6.05 -6.51
CA VAL A 97 2.50 4.79 -6.59
C VAL A 97 2.93 3.92 -7.77
N ARG A 98 3.34 4.53 -8.89
CA ARG A 98 3.70 3.80 -10.11
C ARG A 98 5.00 3.05 -9.90
N GLU A 99 5.97 3.72 -9.30
CA GLU A 99 7.26 3.17 -8.92
C GLU A 99 7.07 2.05 -7.89
N GLN A 100 6.21 2.27 -6.89
CA GLN A 100 5.89 1.25 -5.88
C GLN A 100 5.30 -0.02 -6.51
N VAL A 101 4.28 0.12 -7.35
CA VAL A 101 3.63 -1.01 -8.05
C VAL A 101 4.59 -1.67 -9.02
N THR A 102 5.40 -0.91 -9.74
CA THR A 102 6.42 -1.47 -10.67
C THR A 102 7.42 -2.31 -9.91
N LEU A 103 7.88 -1.84 -8.75
CA LEU A 103 8.77 -2.60 -7.90
C LEU A 103 8.06 -3.83 -7.30
N ASP A 104 6.75 -3.78 -7.03
CA ASP A 104 6.00 -4.97 -6.57
C ASP A 104 6.00 -6.04 -7.65
N LEU A 105 5.65 -5.65 -8.87
CA LEU A 105 5.65 -6.55 -10.03
C LEU A 105 7.04 -7.10 -10.34
N TYR A 106 8.08 -6.28 -10.19
CA TYR A 106 9.47 -6.74 -10.31
C TYR A 106 9.79 -7.82 -9.29
N VAL A 107 9.50 -7.56 -8.01
CA VAL A 107 9.75 -8.52 -6.92
C VAL A 107 8.96 -9.81 -7.14
N ILE A 108 7.67 -9.72 -7.51
CA ILE A 108 6.84 -10.89 -7.84
C ILE A 108 7.45 -11.69 -9.00
N ARG A 109 7.94 -11.02 -10.05
CA ARG A 109 8.59 -11.68 -11.19
C ARG A 109 9.86 -12.43 -10.76
N GLU A 110 10.72 -11.80 -9.97
CA GLU A 110 11.94 -12.44 -9.47
C GLU A 110 11.61 -13.66 -8.58
N PHE A 111 10.63 -13.54 -7.69
CA PHE A 111 10.17 -14.67 -6.87
C PHE A 111 9.51 -15.79 -7.69
N GLY A 112 8.73 -15.46 -8.73
CA GLY A 112 8.14 -16.43 -9.64
C GLY A 112 9.19 -17.22 -10.41
N ILE A 113 10.26 -16.55 -10.85
CA ILE A 113 11.42 -17.18 -11.49
C ILE A 113 12.14 -18.11 -10.50
N ILE A 114 12.45 -17.64 -9.29
CA ILE A 114 13.12 -18.45 -8.26
C ILE A 114 12.26 -19.67 -7.85
N GLY A 115 10.95 -19.49 -7.71
CA GLY A 115 10.00 -20.56 -7.39
C GLY A 115 9.93 -21.64 -8.46
N SER A 116 10.15 -21.30 -9.73
CA SER A 116 10.21 -22.30 -10.82
C SER A 116 11.44 -23.21 -10.77
N PHE A 117 12.50 -22.82 -10.05
CA PHE A 117 13.70 -23.62 -9.81
C PHE A 117 13.67 -24.42 -8.50
N LEU A 118 12.70 -24.15 -7.62
CA LEU A 118 12.51 -24.92 -6.39
C LEU A 118 11.59 -26.12 -6.67
N PRO A 119 12.01 -27.37 -6.38
CA PRO A 119 11.15 -28.54 -6.55
C PRO A 119 10.03 -28.51 -5.50
N PHE A 120 8.91 -27.88 -5.84
CA PHE A 120 7.73 -27.73 -4.98
C PHE A 120 7.13 -29.08 -4.55
N GLU A 121 7.34 -30.13 -5.37
CA GLU A 121 7.01 -31.54 -5.11
C GLU A 121 7.52 -32.05 -3.74
N ARG A 122 8.70 -31.58 -3.28
CA ARG A 122 9.30 -32.07 -2.01
C ARG A 122 8.62 -31.55 -0.76
N TYR A 123 7.95 -30.39 -0.81
CA TYR A 123 7.30 -29.79 0.36
C TYR A 123 5.91 -30.39 0.61
N ALA A 124 5.18 -30.74 -0.44
CA ALA A 124 3.86 -31.39 -0.33
C ALA A 124 3.95 -32.83 0.19
N ALA A 125 5.05 -33.54 -0.07
CA ALA A 125 5.27 -34.89 0.43
C ALA A 125 5.57 -34.92 1.95
N GLN A 126 6.18 -33.86 2.49
CA GLN A 126 6.63 -33.80 3.88
C GLN A 126 5.54 -33.40 4.87
N SER A 127 4.49 -32.68 4.42
CA SER A 127 3.32 -32.38 5.25
C SER A 127 2.36 -33.57 5.38
N ARG A 128 2.39 -34.52 4.45
CA ARG A 128 1.60 -35.76 4.51
C ARG A 128 2.12 -36.76 5.54
N SER A 129 3.43 -36.82 5.77
CA SER A 129 4.04 -37.73 6.75
C SER A 129 4.01 -37.23 8.20
N LEU A 130 3.45 -36.04 8.45
CA LEU A 130 3.30 -35.46 9.80
C LEU A 130 1.84 -35.58 10.31
N VAL A 131 0.95 -36.14 9.49
CA VAL A 131 -0.47 -36.36 9.79
C VAL A 131 -0.81 -37.86 9.88
N ASP A 132 0.17 -38.72 9.61
CA ASP A 132 0.15 -40.17 9.88
C ASP A 132 1.05 -40.48 11.09
#